data_AF-A0A959NDV3-F1
#
_entry.id   AF-A0A959NDV3-F1
#
_cell.length_a   1.000
_cell.length_b   1.000
_cell.length_c   1.000
_cell.angle_alpha   90.00
_cell.angle_beta   90.00
_cell.angle_gamma   90.00
#
_symmetry.space_group_name_H-M   'P 1'
#
loop_
_entity.id
_entity.type
_entity.pdbx_description
1 polymer ?
#
loop_
_entity_poly.entity_id
_entity_poly.type
_entity_poly.pdbx_seq_one_letter_code
_entity_poly.pdbx_strand_id
1 'polypeptide(L)' 'MLNIGKGMYNENEITAFVTVFLMRRITIEELSGFRDALLEICIKAELSAYHCMDIVGTGGDGKNTFNISTLSCFIVAGT' A
#
# COMPACT_ATOMS: atom_id res chain seq x y z
N MET A 1 -10.23 -0.34 9.00
CA MET A 1 -8.85 0.13 8.77
C MET A 1 -8.48 1.33 9.63
N LEU A 2 -9.24 2.44 9.63
CA LEU A 2 -8.94 3.64 10.43
C LEU A 2 -8.63 3.33 11.91
N ASN A 3 -9.45 2.50 12.53
CA ASN A 3 -9.29 2.08 13.93
C ASN A 3 -8.03 1.24 14.16
N ILE A 4 -7.63 0.42 13.18
CA ILE A 4 -6.38 -0.35 13.22
C ILE A 4 -5.19 0.62 13.14
N GLY A 5 -5.20 1.57 12.20
CA GLY A 5 -4.14 2.57 12.05
C GLY A 5 -3.99 3.52 13.25
N LYS A 6 -5.08 3.77 14.01
CA LYS A 6 -5.08 4.54 15.25
C LYS A 6 -4.69 3.74 16.50
N GLY A 7 -4.33 2.45 16.34
CA GLY A 7 -3.92 1.59 17.45
C GLY A 7 -5.04 1.25 18.45
N MET A 8 -6.30 1.27 18.01
CA MET A 8 -7.45 1.01 18.91
C MET A 8 -7.72 -0.48 19.15
N TYR A 9 -6.98 -1.38 18.49
CA TYR A 9 -7.08 -2.82 18.65
C TYR A 9 -5.72 -3.40 19.01
N ASN A 10 -5.74 -4.46 19.81
CA ASN A 10 -4.52 -5.18 20.16
C ASN A 10 -4.08 -6.13 19.03
N GLU A 11 -2.87 -6.66 19.15
CA GLU A 11 -2.28 -7.55 18.14
C GLU A 11 -3.10 -8.82 17.89
N ASN A 12 -3.73 -9.39 18.91
CA ASN A 12 -4.55 -10.60 18.79
C ASN A 12 -5.82 -10.33 17.96
N GLU A 13 -6.48 -9.19 18.20
CA GLU A 13 -7.67 -8.77 17.45
C GLU A 13 -7.33 -8.51 15.98
N ILE A 14 -6.20 -7.84 15.71
CA ILE A 14 -5.73 -7.56 14.34
C ILE A 14 -5.38 -8.87 13.63
N THR A 15 -4.67 -9.78 14.31
CA THR A 15 -4.28 -11.08 13.75
C THR A 15 -5.51 -11.92 13.41
N ALA A 16 -6.50 -12.00 14.30
CA ALA A 16 -7.74 -12.72 14.06
C ALA A 16 -8.50 -12.13 12.84
N PHE A 17 -8.60 -10.81 12.78
CA PHE A 17 -9.23 -10.12 11.66
C PHE A 17 -8.55 -10.43 10.32
N VAL A 18 -7.23 -10.24 10.24
CA VAL A 18 -6.46 -10.50 9.00
C VAL A 18 -6.55 -11.96 8.57
N THR A 19 -6.50 -12.90 9.52
CA THR A 19 -6.62 -14.33 9.25
C THR A 19 -7.96 -14.67 8.59
N VAL A 20 -9.08 -14.23 9.18
CA VAL A 20 -10.42 -14.46 8.61
C VAL A 20 -10.56 -13.77 7.25
N PHE A 21 -9.96 -12.58 7.10
CA PHE A 21 -10.01 -11.84 5.84
C PHE A 21 -9.28 -12.58 4.71
N LEU A 22 -8.16 -13.24 5.00
CA LEU A 22 -7.39 -14.04 4.05
C LEU A 22 -8.05 -15.39 3.71
N MET A 23 -8.98 -15.88 4.52
CA MET A 23 -9.71 -17.13 4.27
C MET A 23 -10.81 -17.02 3.21
N ARG A 24 -11.10 -15.80 2.72
CA ARG A 24 -12.13 -15.55 1.71
C ARG A 24 -11.62 -14.64 0.60
N ARG A 25 -12.41 -14.55 -0.47
CA ARG A 25 -12.17 -13.56 -1.52
C ARG A 25 -12.45 -12.15 -0.99
N ILE A 26 -11.54 -11.25 -1.30
CA ILE A 26 -11.62 -9.83 -0.99
C ILE A 26 -12.35 -9.15 -2.13
N THR A 27 -13.32 -8.30 -1.82
CA THR A 27 -14.05 -7.51 -2.80
C THR A 27 -13.28 -6.23 -3.16
N ILE A 28 -13.59 -5.64 -4.33
CA ILE A 28 -12.92 -4.41 -4.79
C ILE A 28 -13.26 -3.24 -3.85
N GLU A 29 -14.48 -3.22 -3.35
CA GLU A 29 -15.01 -2.21 -2.44
C GLU A 29 -14.26 -2.24 -1.11
N GLU A 30 -14.02 -3.44 -0.57
CA GLU A 30 -13.23 -3.60 0.65
C GLU A 30 -11.79 -3.14 0.46
N LEU A 31 -11.13 -3.59 -0.62
CA LEU A 31 -9.75 -3.18 -0.93
C LEU A 31 -9.63 -1.66 -1.11
N SER A 32 -10.58 -1.06 -1.81
CA SER A 32 -10.65 0.40 -2.00
C SER A 32 -10.85 1.12 -0.67
N GLY A 33 -11.73 0.60 0.21
CA GLY A 33 -11.93 1.15 1.55
C GLY A 33 -10.67 1.09 2.42
N PHE A 34 -9.85 0.03 2.31
CA PHE A 34 -8.55 -0.02 2.97
C PHE A 34 -7.59 1.04 2.44
N ARG A 35 -7.49 1.19 1.12
CA ARG A 35 -6.67 2.23 0.47
C ARG A 35 -7.07 3.62 0.94
N ASP A 36 -8.37 3.93 0.91
CA ASP A 36 -8.87 5.27 1.24
C ASP A 36 -8.60 5.60 2.71
N ALA A 37 -8.81 4.64 3.61
CA ALA A 37 -8.48 4.80 5.03
C ALA A 37 -6.97 4.99 5.28
N LEU A 38 -6.10 4.32 4.50
CA LEU A 38 -4.65 4.52 4.57
C LEU A 38 -4.25 5.92 4.08
N LEU A 39 -4.87 6.40 3.00
CA LEU A 39 -4.66 7.77 2.49
C LEU A 39 -5.19 8.85 3.43
N GLU A 40 -6.21 8.54 4.23
CA GLU A 40 -6.74 9.47 5.24
C GLU A 40 -5.76 9.67 6.40
N ILE A 41 -5.06 8.61 6.83
CA ILE A 41 -4.15 8.64 7.99
C ILE A 41 -2.69 8.92 7.61
N CYS A 42 -2.33 8.93 6.33
CA CYS A 42 -0.96 9.18 5.90
C CYS A 42 -0.57 10.66 6.06
N ILE A 43 0.75 10.90 6.14
CA ILE A 43 1.29 12.25 6.02
C ILE A 43 1.24 12.62 4.53
N LYS A 44 0.46 13.66 4.20
CA LYS A 44 0.28 14.10 2.81
C LYS A 44 1.55 14.76 2.29
N ALA A 45 1.98 14.35 1.10
CA ALA A 45 3.05 14.99 0.36
C ALA A 45 2.47 16.03 -0.61
N GLU A 46 2.99 17.25 -0.57
CA GLU A 46 2.62 18.32 -1.50
C GLU A 46 3.41 18.17 -2.81
N LEU A 47 2.78 17.54 -3.80
CA LEU A 47 3.39 17.22 -5.10
C LEU A 47 2.68 17.88 -6.29
N SER A 48 1.70 18.75 -6.02
CA SER A 48 0.85 19.39 -7.04
C SER A 48 1.63 20.25 -8.06
N ALA A 49 2.84 20.70 -7.71
CA ALA A 49 3.72 21.44 -8.60
C ALA A 49 4.42 20.57 -9.66
N TYR A 50 4.33 19.24 -9.56
CA TYR A 50 5.08 18.31 -10.40
C TYR A 50 4.15 17.38 -11.18
N HIS A 51 4.57 16.95 -12.37
CA HIS A 51 3.92 15.85 -13.07
C HIS A 51 4.42 14.50 -12.51
N CYS A 52 3.97 14.16 -11.31
CA CYS A 52 4.43 12.97 -10.61
C CYS A 52 3.88 11.68 -11.23
N MET A 53 4.75 10.66 -11.26
CA MET A 53 4.42 9.28 -11.59
C MET A 53 4.96 8.38 -10.49
N ASP A 54 4.28 7.26 -10.25
CA ASP A 54 4.73 6.24 -9.30
C ASP A 54 5.06 4.94 -10.03
N ILE A 55 6.18 4.31 -9.65
CA ILE A 55 6.64 3.02 -10.18
C ILE A 55 6.83 2.08 -8.99
N VAL A 56 5.81 1.27 -8.75
CA VAL A 56 5.76 0.35 -7.59
C VAL A 56 5.30 -1.03 -8.01
N GLY A 57 5.58 -2.01 -7.16
CA GLY A 57 5.06 -3.36 -7.26
C GLY A 57 4.70 -3.89 -5.88
N THR A 58 3.77 -4.84 -5.82
CA THR A 58 3.42 -5.52 -4.56
C THR A 58 4.59 -6.32 -3.98
N GLY A 59 5.57 -6.67 -4.82
CA GLY A 59 6.68 -7.54 -4.45
C GLY A 59 6.24 -8.98 -4.22
N GLY A 60 7.13 -9.79 -3.66
CA GLY A 60 6.85 -11.17 -3.27
C GLY A 60 6.80 -12.19 -4.41
N ASP A 61 7.34 -11.86 -5.59
CA ASP A 61 7.36 -12.76 -6.75
C ASP A 61 8.45 -13.84 -6.70
N GLY A 62 9.34 -13.78 -5.71
CA GLY A 62 10.40 -14.77 -5.48
C GLY A 62 11.50 -14.79 -6.54
N LYS A 63 11.58 -13.80 -7.42
CA LYS A 63 12.49 -13.85 -8.58
C LYS A 63 13.91 -13.36 -8.30
N ASN A 64 14.18 -12.88 -7.08
CA ASN A 64 15.48 -12.30 -6.69
C ASN A 64 16.01 -11.29 -7.72
N THR A 65 15.11 -10.48 -8.26
CA THR A 65 15.47 -9.42 -9.21
C THR A 65 16.22 -8.31 -8.48
N PHE A 66 17.13 -7.64 -9.19
CA PHE A 66 17.71 -6.39 -8.71
C PHE A 66 16.62 -5.30 -8.56
N ASN A 67 16.98 -4.12 -8.03
CA ASN A 67 16.07 -2.99 -7.77
C ASN A 67 15.52 -2.34 -9.07
N ILE A 68 14.74 -3.10 -9.85
CA ILE A 68 14.25 -2.72 -11.19
C ILE A 68 13.41 -1.45 -11.14
N SER A 69 12.43 -1.35 -10.23
CA SER A 69 11.57 -0.17 -10.12
C SER A 69 12.37 1.09 -9.77
N THR A 70 13.32 0.99 -8.84
CA THR A 70 14.20 2.10 -8.46
C THR A 70 15.03 2.60 -9.63
N LEU A 71 15.66 1.71 -10.39
CA LEU A 71 16.44 2.11 -11.56
C LEU A 71 15.54 2.72 -12.65
N SER A 72 14.35 2.15 -12.84
CA SER A 72 13.35 2.68 -13.79
C SER A 72 12.94 4.10 -13.45
N CYS A 73 12.81 4.46 -12.16
CA CYS A 73 12.50 5.83 -11.74
C CYS A 73 13.55 6.84 -12.24
N PHE A 74 14.85 6.50 -12.18
CA PHE A 74 15.90 7.39 -12.67
C PHE A 74 15.86 7.57 -14.18
N ILE A 75 15.56 6.50 -14.92
CA ILE A 75 15.45 6.56 -16.37
C ILE A 75 14.25 7.43 -16.78
N VAL A 76 13.07 7.19 -16.18
CA VAL A 76 11.85 7.95 -16.47
C VAL A 76 11.96 9.42 -16.05
N ALA A 77 12.64 9.72 -14.95
CA ALA A 77 12.85 11.11 -14.53
C ALA A 77 13.89 11.87 -15.39
N GLY A 78 14.82 11.13 -16.03
CA GLY A 78 15.84 11.71 -16.90
C GLY A 78 15.39 11.94 -18.35
N THR A 79 14.19 11.47 -18.71
CA THR A 79 13.54 11.65 -20.02
C THR A 79 12.44 12.69 -19.93
#